data_AF-A0A3D3W590-F1
#
_entry.id   AF-A0A3D3W590-F1
#
_cell.length_a   1.000
_cell.length_b   1.000
_cell.length_c   1.000
_cell.angle_alpha   90.00
_cell.angle_beta   90.00
_cell.angle_gamma   90.00
#
_symmetry.space_group_name_H-M   'P 1'
#
loop_
_entity.id
_entity.type
_entity.pdbx_description
1 polymer ?
#
loop_
_entity_poly.entity_id
_entity_poly.type
_entity_poly.pdbx_seq_one_letter_code
_entity_poly.pdbx_strand_id
1 'polypeptide(L)'
;HVFADQRIRRLVAALRQQGVTGAAQSSWGPGIGIPAESSAHASRIETQIAELDRDGELLVSTSAPLNCGATISQPAAEYRWDTRIV
;
A
#
# COMPACT_ATOMS: atom_id res chain seq x y z
N HIS A 1 9.51 -6.97 -16.42
CA HIS A 1 8.25 -6.60 -15.75
C HIS A 1 7.71 -5.33 -16.38
N VAL A 2 6.44 -5.34 -16.76
CA VAL A 2 5.75 -4.20 -17.35
C VAL A 2 5.17 -3.36 -16.20
N PHE A 3 5.61 -2.10 -16.09
CA PHE A 3 5.02 -1.09 -15.22
C PHE A 3 4.60 0.07 -16.13
N ALA A 4 3.43 0.66 -15.88
CA ALA A 4 2.85 1.69 -16.73
C ALA A 4 3.63 3.02 -16.67
N ASP A 5 4.29 3.30 -15.55
CA ASP A 5 5.11 4.51 -15.34
C ASP A 5 6.61 4.17 -15.33
N GLN A 6 7.41 4.96 -16.06
CA GLN A 6 8.86 4.77 -16.15
C GLN A 6 9.58 5.02 -14.83
N ARG A 7 9.11 5.96 -13.99
CA ARG A 7 9.65 6.24 -12.65
C ARG A 7 9.45 5.04 -11.75
N ILE A 8 8.25 4.45 -11.74
CA ILE A 8 7.95 3.22 -11.00
C ILE A 8 8.82 2.06 -11.47
N ARG A 9 9.02 1.92 -12.79
CA ARG A 9 9.92 0.90 -13.34
C ARG A 9 11.36 1.05 -12.82
N ARG A 10 11.88 2.29 -12.76
CA ARG A 10 13.23 2.59 -12.25
C ARG A 10 13.32 2.33 -10.74
N LEU A 11 12.34 2.78 -9.98
CA LEU A 11 12.23 2.53 -8.54
C LEU A 11 12.27 1.03 -8.25
N VAL A 12 11.42 0.23 -8.90
CA VAL A 12 11.38 -1.22 -8.70
C VAL A 12 12.70 -1.89 -9.09
N ALA A 13 13.38 -1.39 -10.12
CA ALA A 13 14.71 -1.91 -10.47
C ALA A 13 15.75 -1.64 -9.37
N ALA A 14 15.74 -0.45 -8.77
CA ALA A 14 16.63 -0.09 -7.66
C ALA A 14 16.30 -0.87 -6.38
N LEU A 15 15.01 -0.99 -6.02
CA LEU A 15 14.55 -1.78 -4.88
C LEU A 15 15.00 -3.26 -4.98
N ARG A 16 14.97 -3.85 -6.18
CA ARG A 16 15.47 -5.21 -6.41
C ARG A 16 16.96 -5.35 -6.14
N GLN A 17 17.76 -4.33 -6.47
CA GLN A 17 19.20 -4.33 -6.15
C GLN A 17 19.43 -4.29 -4.63
N GLN A 18 18.46 -3.79 -3.86
CA GLN A 18 18.47 -3.75 -2.39
C GLN A 18 17.77 -4.98 -1.74
N GLY A 19 17.44 -6.00 -2.52
CA GLY A 19 16.82 -7.24 -2.03
C GLY A 19 15.31 -7.21 -1.88
N VAL A 20 14.64 -6.10 -2.22
CA VAL A 20 13.17 -6.01 -2.20
C VAL A 20 12.63 -6.66 -3.46
N THR A 21 11.90 -7.77 -3.28
CA THR A 21 11.25 -8.53 -4.36
C THR A 21 9.73 -8.48 -4.22
N GLY A 22 9.01 -9.01 -5.21
CA GLY A 22 7.54 -9.11 -5.13
C GLY A 22 6.75 -7.83 -5.44
N ALA A 23 7.42 -6.71 -5.77
CA ALA A 23 6.73 -5.51 -6.23
C ALA A 23 5.87 -5.78 -7.48
N ALA A 24 4.58 -5.51 -7.38
CA ALA A 24 3.60 -5.74 -8.43
C ALA A 24 2.75 -4.48 -8.66
N GLN A 25 2.41 -4.20 -9.91
CA GLN A 25 1.50 -3.10 -10.24
C GLN A 25 0.09 -3.41 -9.74
N SER A 26 -0.55 -2.41 -9.13
CA SER A 26 -1.96 -2.47 -8.80
C SER A 26 -2.80 -2.05 -10.01
N SER A 27 -3.60 -2.98 -10.55
CA SER A 27 -4.49 -2.73 -11.69
C SER A 27 -3.72 -2.12 -12.89
N TRP A 28 -4.28 -1.07 -13.49
CA TRP A 28 -3.67 -0.32 -14.60
C TRP A 28 -2.55 0.65 -14.18
N GLY A 29 -2.20 0.70 -12.88
CA GLY A 29 -1.13 1.54 -12.35
C GLY A 29 -1.55 2.99 -12.08
N PRO A 30 -0.58 3.89 -11.78
CA PRO A 30 0.86 3.61 -11.66
C PRO A 30 1.26 2.99 -10.30
N GLY A 31 0.33 2.88 -9.35
CA GLY A 31 0.62 2.36 -8.01
C GLY A 31 1.15 0.92 -8.01
N ILE A 32 2.00 0.61 -7.04
CA ILE A 32 2.53 -0.73 -6.80
C ILE A 32 2.20 -1.19 -5.39
N GLY A 33 2.01 -2.50 -5.21
CA GLY A 33 2.01 -3.17 -3.92
C GLY A 33 3.32 -3.92 -3.73
N ILE A 34 3.87 -3.90 -2.52
CA ILE A 34 5.03 -4.69 -2.13
C ILE A 34 4.62 -5.48 -0.87
N PRO A 35 4.56 -6.81 -0.93
CA PRO A 35 4.24 -7.61 0.25
C PRO A 35 5.39 -7.51 1.27
N ALA A 36 5.04 -7.30 2.54
CA ALA A 36 5.97 -7.30 3.66
C ALA A 36 5.54 -8.37 4.68
N GLU A 37 6.49 -9.14 5.18
CA GLU A 37 6.23 -10.24 6.13
C GLU A 37 5.98 -9.76 7.57
N SER A 38 6.29 -8.49 7.85
CA SER A 38 6.13 -7.87 9.17
C SER A 38 6.09 -6.34 9.03
N SER A 39 5.59 -5.65 10.05
CA SER A 39 5.63 -4.18 10.10
C SER A 39 7.07 -3.64 10.04
N ALA A 40 8.03 -4.32 10.69
CA ALA A 40 9.44 -3.94 10.63
C ALA A 40 10.03 -4.09 9.22
N HIS A 41 9.60 -5.11 8.47
CA HIS A 41 9.97 -5.25 7.06
C HIS A 41 9.33 -4.13 6.21
N ALA A 42 8.06 -3.81 6.44
CA ALA A 42 7.37 -2.73 5.74
C ALA A 42 8.08 -1.37 5.96
N SER A 43 8.40 -1.03 7.20
CA SER A 43 9.14 0.21 7.51
C SER A 43 10.53 0.26 6.87
N ARG A 44 11.24 -0.87 6.77
CA ARG A 44 12.51 -0.90 6.02
C ARG A 44 12.32 -0.59 4.55
N ILE A 45 11.28 -1.15 3.92
CA ILE A 45 10.95 -0.88 2.52
C ILE A 45 10.57 0.60 2.34
N GLU A 46 9.79 1.18 3.26
CA GLU A 46 9.44 2.61 3.24
C GLU A 46 10.68 3.49 3.26
N THR A 47 11.64 3.22 4.15
CA THR A 47 12.92 3.93 4.21
C THR A 47 13.68 3.81 2.89
N GLN A 48 13.77 2.59 2.32
CA GLN A 48 14.43 2.36 1.04
C GLN A 48 13.77 3.12 -0.12
N ILE A 49 12.43 3.21 -0.14
CA ILE A 49 11.71 4.01 -1.14
C ILE A 49 12.03 5.49 -0.95
N ALA A 50 12.00 6.00 0.29
CA ALA A 50 12.29 7.41 0.58
C ALA A 50 13.72 7.81 0.17
N GLU A 51 14.70 6.93 0.35
CA GLU A 51 16.09 7.16 -0.11
C GLU A 51 16.22 7.22 -1.63
N LEU A 52 15.36 6.49 -2.36
CA LEU A 52 15.37 6.41 -3.82
C LEU A 52 14.50 7.50 -4.48
N ASP A 53 13.47 7.98 -3.78
CA ASP A 53 12.56 9.04 -4.23
C ASP A 53 13.10 10.44 -3.90
N ARG A 54 14.13 10.85 -4.64
CA ARG A 54 14.86 12.10 -4.39
C ARG A 54 13.99 13.37 -4.46
N ASP A 55 12.87 13.30 -5.18
CA ASP A 55 11.97 14.44 -5.38
C ASP A 55 10.80 14.43 -4.37
N GLY A 56 10.63 13.35 -3.59
CA GLY A 56 9.58 13.22 -2.58
C GLY A 56 8.16 13.22 -3.17
N GLU A 57 8.02 12.78 -4.43
CA GLU A 57 6.73 12.79 -5.14
C GLU A 57 5.88 11.55 -4.83
N LEU A 58 6.47 10.49 -4.29
CA LEU A 58 5.77 9.23 -4.04
C LEU A 58 5.03 9.26 -2.71
N LEU A 59 3.72 9.04 -2.78
CA LEU A 59 2.94 8.67 -1.61
C LEU A 59 3.19 7.20 -1.28
N VAL A 60 3.76 6.95 -0.10
CA VAL A 60 3.98 5.60 0.43
C VAL A 60 3.11 5.41 1.66
N SER A 61 2.42 4.27 1.73
CA SER A 61 1.67 3.88 2.92
C SER A 61 1.73 2.37 3.14
N THR A 62 1.79 1.97 4.40
CA THR A 62 1.68 0.58 4.84
C THR A 62 0.28 0.30 5.34
N SER A 63 -0.28 -0.83 4.93
CA SER A 63 -1.57 -1.33 5.44
C SER A 63 -1.48 -2.82 5.73
N ALA A 64 -2.26 -3.27 6.73
CA ALA A 64 -2.49 -4.68 6.95
C ALA A 64 -3.49 -5.22 5.89
N PRO A 65 -3.41 -6.51 5.54
CA PRO A 65 -4.45 -7.14 4.73
C PRO A 65 -5.83 -6.94 5.37
N LEU A 66 -6.80 -6.47 4.58
CA LEU A 66 -8.19 -6.29 4.99
C LEU A 66 -9.02 -7.41 4.36
N ASN A 67 -9.61 -8.25 5.20
CA ASN A 67 -10.52 -9.31 4.79
C ASN A 67 -12.00 -8.93 4.96
N CYS A 68 -12.28 -7.71 5.43
CA CYS A 68 -13.61 -7.13 5.42
C CYS A 68 -13.77 -6.19 4.22
N GLY A 69 -14.98 -6.16 3.67
CA GLY A 69 -15.37 -5.14 2.71
C GLY A 69 -15.63 -3.79 3.39
N ALA A 70 -16.50 -2.98 2.79
CA ALA A 70 -16.94 -1.74 3.42
C ALA A 70 -17.48 -2.01 4.85
N THR A 71 -16.98 -1.24 5.82
CA THR A 71 -17.33 -1.38 7.24
C THR A 71 -17.85 -0.04 7.75
N ILE A 72 -18.95 -0.05 8.51
CA ILE A 72 -19.46 1.15 9.19
C ILE A 72 -18.69 1.29 10.51
N SER A 73 -17.84 2.31 10.60
CA SER A 73 -17.08 2.61 11.83
C SER A 73 -17.86 3.49 12.81
N GLN A 74 -18.77 4.32 12.30
CA GLN A 74 -19.63 5.18 13.10
C GLN A 74 -21.01 5.31 12.46
N PRO A 75 -22.09 4.91 13.14
CA PRO A 75 -23.45 5.18 12.66
C PRO A 75 -23.73 6.69 12.68
N ALA A 76 -24.60 7.15 11.77
CA ALA A 76 -25.04 8.54 11.75
C ALA A 76 -25.76 8.92 13.08
N ALA A 77 -25.71 10.19 13.47
CA ALA A 77 -26.29 10.67 14.73
C ALA A 77 -27.81 10.44 14.82
N GLU A 78 -28.49 10.42 13.68
CA GLU A 78 -29.93 10.13 13.55
C GLU A 78 -30.28 8.63 13.56
N TYR A 79 -29.28 7.75 13.58
CA TYR A 79 -29.50 6.31 13.56
C TYR A 79 -29.91 5.82 14.96
N ARG A 80 -31.21 5.62 15.18
CA ARG A 80 -31.73 4.97 16.39
C ARG A 80 -31.59 3.46 16.25
N TRP A 81 -30.81 2.84 17.13
CA TRP A 81 -30.82 1.40 17.32
C TRP A 81 -32.17 0.99 17.91
N ASP A 82 -33.15 0.68 17.06
CA ASP A 82 -34.34 -0.03 17.52
C ASP A 82 -33.93 -1.50 17.67
N THR A 83 -33.60 -1.86 18.91
CA THR A 83 -33.03 -3.16 19.28
C THR A 83 -34.05 -4.27 19.08
N ARG A 84 -34.21 -4.75 17.84
CA ARG A 84 -34.76 -6.07 17.50
C ARG A 84 -34.07 -6.59 16.26
N ILE A 85 -32.88 -7.16 16.44
CA ILE A 85 -32.36 -8.17 15.51
C ILE A 85 -32.34 -9.47 16.31
N VAL A 86 -33.20 -10.39 15.89
CA VAL A 86 -33.34 -11.77 16.37
C VAL A 86 -32.20 -12.61 15.80
#